data_AF-G2PV16-F1
#
_entry.id   AF-G2PV16-F1
#
_cell.length_a   1.000
_cell.length_b   1.000
_cell.length_c   1.000
_cell.angle_alpha   90.00
_cell.angle_beta   90.00
_cell.angle_gamma   90.00
#
_symmetry.space_group_name_H-M   'P 1'
#
loop_
_entity.id
_entity.type
_entity.pdbx_description
1 polymer ?
#
loop_
_entity_poly.entity_id
_entity_poly.type
_entity_poly.pdbx_seq_one_letter_code
_entity_poly.pdbx_strand_id
1 'polypeptide(L)'
;MCAEGRIKKIFVKQYDRIKKGDILIEFFDQDIREQIDVKKDQIYETKEAIENLKKEINNCKVISPVNGVISNLNVSEGKLINMGDSICSIWSPNDLIFESKISEYDVYKVKKGDRVKLNFTPHSSYIPESELDGVVESINPRPLDEDLSQNISWFNIKVRFHDENIKRGTHATAEIEVIRKKDALCIPIEAVRKEGDKYFVYVKKFNNESLNKIKEDGEISDELGTKESYYVGCEKREVKLGISNEHYVEILEGLKEGEEVVLPQAYKTTH
;
A
#
# COMPACT_ATOMS: atom_id res chain seq x y z
N MET A 1 36.31 66.74 13.48
CA MET A 1 36.86 66.20 14.73
C MET A 1 38.13 65.46 14.35
N CYS A 2 39.29 65.87 14.89
CA CYS A 2 40.52 65.10 14.71
C CYS A 2 40.46 63.88 15.64
N ALA A 3 40.94 62.73 15.16
CA ALA A 3 41.24 61.61 16.03
C ALA A 3 42.44 61.99 16.92
N GLU A 4 42.37 61.66 18.22
CA GLU A 4 43.56 61.69 19.08
C GLU A 4 44.44 60.50 18.71
N GLY A 5 45.75 60.72 18.49
CA GLY A 5 46.63 59.63 18.11
C GLY A 5 48.01 60.09 17.63
N ARG A 6 48.87 59.12 17.29
CA ARG A 6 50.21 59.37 16.74
C ARG A 6 50.13 59.59 15.23
N ILE A 7 50.81 60.63 14.72
CA ILE A 7 50.90 60.90 13.27
C ILE A 7 51.73 59.78 12.61
N LYS A 8 51.14 59.12 11.62
CA LYS A 8 51.79 58.15 10.73
C LYS A 8 52.52 58.85 9.59
N LYS A 9 51.89 59.86 8.99
CA LYS A 9 52.47 60.61 7.86
C LYS A 9 51.93 62.03 7.78
N ILE A 10 52.80 62.97 7.39
CA ILE A 10 52.45 64.35 7.05
C ILE A 10 52.66 64.50 5.54
N PHE A 11 51.65 64.99 4.82
CA PHE A 11 51.65 65.08 3.36
C PHE A 11 51.93 66.48 2.81
N VAL A 12 51.96 67.47 3.70
CA VAL A 12 52.12 68.88 3.34
C VAL A 12 53.34 69.48 4.03
N LYS A 13 53.90 70.52 3.42
CA LYS A 13 54.97 71.36 3.97
C LYS A 13 54.49 72.79 4.09
N GLN A 14 55.25 73.59 4.84
CA GLN A 14 54.94 75.01 5.00
C GLN A 14 54.93 75.71 3.63
N TYR A 15 53.92 76.56 3.41
CA TYR A 15 53.64 77.31 2.16
C TYR A 15 53.08 76.50 0.98
N ASP A 16 52.74 75.23 1.17
CA ASP A 16 52.03 74.47 0.13
C ASP A 16 50.62 75.06 -0.11
N ARG A 17 50.24 75.17 -1.40
CA ARG A 17 48.87 75.53 -1.79
C ARG A 17 47.99 74.29 -1.75
N ILE A 18 47.08 74.21 -0.78
CA ILE A 18 46.13 73.11 -0.63
C ILE A 18 44.75 73.43 -1.24
N LYS A 19 44.03 72.38 -1.64
CA LYS A 19 42.64 72.42 -2.10
C LYS A 19 41.73 71.69 -1.10
N LYS A 20 40.43 71.97 -1.16
CA LYS A 20 39.43 71.28 -0.35
C LYS A 20 39.45 69.78 -0.67
N GLY A 21 39.62 68.96 0.37
CA GLY A 21 39.70 67.49 0.26
C GLY A 21 41.13 66.93 0.35
N ASP A 22 42.15 67.78 0.34
CA ASP A 22 43.54 67.34 0.50
C ASP A 22 43.78 66.78 1.91
N ILE A 23 44.42 65.61 1.97
CA ILE A 23 44.84 64.99 3.23
C ILE A 23 46.09 65.71 3.72
N LEU A 24 46.02 66.30 4.90
CA LEU A 24 47.16 67.02 5.49
C LEU A 24 48.04 66.09 6.33
N ILE A 25 47.39 65.24 7.12
CA ILE A 25 48.00 64.29 8.06
C ILE A 25 47.22 62.98 8.07
N GLU A 26 47.91 61.87 8.30
CA GLU A 26 47.35 60.55 8.54
C GLU A 26 47.85 60.07 9.91
N PHE A 27 46.95 59.58 10.74
CA PHE A 27 47.27 58.99 12.05
C PHE A 27 47.44 57.47 11.92
N PHE A 28 48.13 56.83 12.87
CA PHE A 28 48.05 55.38 13.03
C PHE A 28 46.63 54.98 13.47
N ASP A 29 46.08 53.93 12.87
CA ASP A 29 44.70 53.46 13.09
C ASP A 29 44.62 52.00 13.55
N GLN A 30 45.76 51.36 13.84
CA GLN A 30 45.82 49.94 14.22
C GLN A 30 44.96 49.64 15.45
N ASP A 31 45.11 50.39 16.54
CA ASP A 31 44.32 50.19 17.76
C ASP A 31 42.81 50.36 17.53
N ILE A 32 42.43 51.27 16.62
CA ILE A 32 41.02 51.51 16.27
C ILE A 32 40.49 50.33 15.44
N ARG A 33 41.29 49.79 14.51
CA ARG A 33 40.93 48.60 13.74
C ARG A 33 40.78 47.37 14.63
N GLU A 34 41.71 47.16 15.56
CA GLU A 34 41.65 46.08 16.55
C GLU A 34 40.39 46.19 17.41
N GLN A 35 40.04 47.41 17.87
CA GLN A 35 38.77 47.63 18.59
C GLN A 35 37.53 47.34 17.73
N ILE A 36 37.55 47.68 16.43
CA ILE A 36 36.46 47.35 15.51
C ILE A 36 36.31 45.83 15.40
N ASP A 37 37.40 45.09 15.27
CA ASP A 37 37.36 43.63 15.12
C ASP A 37 36.87 42.95 16.40
N VAL A 38 37.35 43.37 17.58
CA VAL A 38 36.80 42.92 18.89
C VAL A 38 35.29 43.20 18.99
N LYS A 39 34.82 44.36 18.53
CA LYS A 39 33.39 44.69 18.54
C LYS A 39 32.60 43.86 17.55
N LYS A 40 33.16 43.49 16.39
CA LYS A 40 32.51 42.58 15.45
C LYS A 40 32.36 41.18 16.04
N ASP A 41 33.40 40.68 16.71
CA ASP A 41 33.36 39.37 17.36
C ASP A 41 32.29 39.35 18.46
N GLN A 42 32.22 40.39 19.30
CA GLN A 42 31.15 40.56 20.29
C GLN A 42 29.74 40.56 19.66
N ILE A 43 29.57 41.24 18.52
CA ILE A 43 28.30 41.24 17.79
C ILE A 43 27.96 39.82 17.30
N TYR A 44 28.96 39.08 16.81
CA TYR A 44 28.78 37.71 16.34
C TYR A 44 28.34 36.78 17.49
N GLU A 45 29.06 36.79 18.61
CA GLU A 45 28.72 36.00 19.81
C GLU A 45 27.33 36.33 20.34
N THR A 46 27.00 37.63 20.42
CA THR A 46 25.68 38.08 20.90
C THR A 46 24.57 37.62 19.96
N LYS A 47 24.81 37.59 18.65
CA LYS A 47 23.84 37.08 17.66
C LYS A 47 23.61 35.58 17.82
N GLU A 48 24.66 34.79 18.04
CA GLU A 48 24.52 33.36 18.33
C GLU A 48 23.74 33.11 19.62
N ALA A 49 24.01 33.88 20.68
CA ALA A 49 23.25 33.81 21.92
C ALA A 49 21.75 34.11 21.70
N ILE A 50 21.42 35.14 20.92
CA ILE A 50 20.03 35.46 20.55
C ILE A 50 19.39 34.31 19.76
N GLU A 51 20.09 33.72 18.79
CA GLU A 51 19.58 32.58 18.02
C GLU A 51 19.33 31.35 18.91
N ASN A 52 20.20 31.08 19.87
CA ASN A 52 20.00 30.01 20.83
C ASN A 52 18.77 30.26 21.73
N LEU A 53 18.60 31.49 22.24
CA LEU A 53 17.40 31.86 23.01
C LEU A 53 16.12 31.78 22.17
N LYS A 54 16.16 32.10 20.87
CA LYS A 54 15.02 31.90 19.96
C LYS A 54 14.69 30.41 19.81
N LYS A 55 15.69 29.53 19.70
CA LYS A 55 15.47 28.08 19.66
C LYS A 55 14.85 27.58 20.96
N GLU A 56 15.29 28.09 22.11
CA GLU A 56 14.67 27.76 23.41
C GLU A 56 13.19 28.19 23.47
N ILE A 57 12.86 29.40 23.01
CA ILE A 57 11.47 29.87 22.91
C ILE A 57 10.64 28.94 21.99
N ASN A 58 11.20 28.50 20.86
CA ASN A 58 10.52 27.56 19.97
C ASN A 58 10.30 26.21 20.66
N ASN A 59 11.27 25.74 21.46
CA ASN A 59 11.15 24.50 22.23
C ASN A 59 10.12 24.59 23.38
N CYS A 60 9.70 25.80 23.79
CA CYS A 60 8.56 25.97 24.70
C CYS A 60 7.20 25.61 24.06
N LYS A 61 7.16 25.37 22.75
CA LYS A 61 5.96 24.93 22.03
C LYS A 61 6.20 23.55 21.44
N VAL A 62 5.50 22.55 21.97
CA VAL A 62 5.47 21.21 21.38
C VAL A 62 4.37 21.18 20.32
N ILE A 63 4.75 20.94 19.07
CA ILE A 63 3.84 20.82 17.93
C ILE A 63 3.74 19.37 17.47
N SER A 64 2.60 18.99 16.88
CA SER A 64 2.48 17.66 16.28
C SER A 64 3.34 17.57 15.01
N PRO A 65 4.16 16.51 14.84
CA PRO A 65 4.91 16.29 13.61
C PRO A 65 4.04 15.70 12.49
N VAL A 66 2.85 15.19 12.80
CA VAL A 66 1.97 14.49 11.86
C VAL A 66 0.50 14.90 12.03
N ASN A 67 -0.29 14.70 11.00
CA ASN A 67 -1.75 14.74 11.11
C ASN A 67 -2.23 13.46 11.81
N GLY A 68 -3.21 13.58 12.71
CA GLY A 68 -3.75 12.43 13.39
C GLY A 68 -4.68 12.79 14.54
N VAL A 69 -5.07 11.78 15.30
CA VAL A 69 -5.94 11.85 16.45
C VAL A 69 -5.12 11.51 17.70
N ILE A 70 -5.27 12.30 18.76
CA ILE A 70 -4.63 12.01 20.05
C ILE A 70 -5.32 10.78 20.65
N SER A 71 -4.58 9.68 20.85
CA SER A 71 -5.10 8.51 21.55
C SER A 71 -5.06 8.68 23.06
N ASN A 72 -3.95 9.19 23.58
CA ASN A 72 -3.73 9.39 25.01
C ASN A 72 -3.08 10.75 25.26
N LEU A 73 -3.51 11.44 26.32
CA LEU A 73 -2.90 12.68 26.82
C LEU A 73 -2.51 12.47 28.29
N ASN A 74 -1.21 12.49 28.58
CA ASN A 74 -0.65 12.13 29.89
C ASN A 74 -0.27 13.36 30.73
N VAL A 75 -0.63 14.55 30.28
CA VAL A 75 -0.31 15.82 30.91
C VAL A 75 -1.57 16.58 31.31
N SER A 76 -1.43 17.45 32.29
CA SER A 76 -2.48 18.34 32.77
C SER A 76 -1.85 19.70 33.10
N GLU A 77 -2.66 20.74 33.16
CA GLU A 77 -2.19 22.06 33.56
C GLU A 77 -1.52 22.02 34.95
N GLY A 78 -0.44 22.77 35.10
CA GLY A 78 0.35 22.82 36.34
C GLY A 78 1.21 21.59 36.63
N LYS A 79 1.16 20.54 35.79
CA LYS A 79 2.02 19.37 35.95
C LYS A 79 3.46 19.70 35.53
N LEU A 80 4.42 19.35 36.36
CA LEU A 80 5.84 19.40 36.01
C LEU A 80 6.20 18.21 35.12
N ILE A 81 6.85 18.49 33.99
CA ILE A 81 7.32 17.49 33.01
C ILE A 81 8.85 17.49 32.97
N ASN A 82 9.43 16.31 32.83
CA ASN A 82 10.87 16.12 32.69
C ASN A 82 11.22 15.66 31.27
N MET A 83 12.51 15.74 30.93
CA MET A 83 12.99 15.15 29.68
C MET A 83 12.75 13.64 29.67
N GLY A 84 12.17 13.16 28.58
CA GLY A 84 11.78 11.76 28.41
C GLY A 84 10.32 11.45 28.77
N ASP A 85 9.61 12.37 29.43
CA ASP A 85 8.18 12.17 29.71
C ASP A 85 7.36 12.18 28.42
N SER A 86 6.48 11.19 28.27
CA SER A 86 5.53 11.14 27.16
C SER A 86 4.36 12.09 27.41
N ILE A 87 4.18 13.08 26.53
CA ILE A 87 3.11 14.08 26.62
C ILE A 87 1.79 13.50 26.10
N CYS A 88 1.81 13.00 24.87
CA CYS A 88 0.66 12.42 24.22
C CYS A 88 1.09 11.39 23.18
N SER A 89 0.14 10.53 22.81
CA SER A 89 0.27 9.60 21.69
C SER A 89 -0.67 10.03 20.58
N ILE A 90 -0.16 10.08 19.34
CA ILE A 90 -0.93 10.47 18.15
C ILE A 90 -0.94 9.28 17.20
N TRP A 91 -2.10 8.96 16.65
CA TRP A 91 -2.24 7.96 15.59
C TRP A 91 -2.96 8.56 14.39
N SER A 92 -2.61 8.12 13.18
CA SER A 92 -3.23 8.59 11.95
C SER A 92 -4.33 7.62 11.50
N PRO A 93 -5.56 8.08 11.23
CA PRO A 93 -6.61 7.28 10.60
C PRO A 93 -6.23 6.79 9.20
N ASN A 94 -5.36 7.53 8.50
CA ASN A 94 -4.91 7.16 7.16
C ASN A 94 -3.89 6.01 7.14
N ASP A 95 -3.41 5.59 8.32
CA ASP A 95 -2.42 4.52 8.47
C ASP A 95 -3.05 3.22 8.99
N LEU A 96 -4.35 3.02 8.76
CA LEU A 96 -4.94 1.70 8.98
C LEU A 96 -4.37 0.71 7.97
N ILE A 97 -3.74 -0.33 8.51
CA ILE A 97 -3.16 -1.43 7.75
C ILE A 97 -3.85 -2.70 8.23
N PHE A 98 -4.31 -3.50 7.28
CA PHE A 98 -4.74 -4.86 7.54
C PHE A 98 -3.51 -5.77 7.49
N GLU A 99 -3.22 -6.43 8.60
CA GLU A 99 -2.12 -7.39 8.71
C GLU A 99 -2.69 -8.81 8.76
N SER A 100 -2.15 -9.70 7.93
CA SER A 100 -2.55 -11.10 7.90
C SER A 100 -1.37 -12.00 7.56
N LYS A 101 -1.55 -13.31 7.73
CA LYS A 101 -0.56 -14.31 7.35
C LYS A 101 -0.96 -15.01 6.06
N ILE A 102 0.01 -15.26 5.20
CA ILE A 102 -0.15 -16.02 3.96
C ILE A 102 0.81 -17.20 3.94
N SER A 103 0.36 -18.34 3.41
CA SER A 103 1.16 -19.57 3.35
C SER A 103 2.22 -19.52 2.24
N GLU A 104 3.25 -20.35 2.33
CA GLU A 104 4.27 -20.48 1.28
C GLU A 104 3.72 -20.98 -0.07
N TYR A 105 2.57 -21.66 -0.08
CA TYR A 105 1.90 -22.10 -1.31
C TYR A 105 1.35 -20.93 -2.14
N ASP A 106 1.01 -19.81 -1.49
CA ASP A 106 0.34 -18.68 -2.11
C ASP A 106 1.18 -17.41 -2.12
N VAL A 107 2.12 -17.23 -1.19
CA VAL A 107 2.92 -16.01 -1.06
C VAL A 107 3.66 -15.63 -2.34
N TYR A 108 4.09 -16.61 -3.14
CA TYR A 108 4.79 -16.39 -4.42
C TYR A 108 3.87 -15.94 -5.56
N LYS A 109 2.55 -16.12 -5.42
CA LYS A 109 1.55 -15.66 -6.39
C LYS A 109 1.20 -14.19 -6.16
N VAL A 110 1.33 -13.72 -4.92
CA VAL A 110 0.98 -12.35 -4.52
C VAL A 110 2.14 -11.40 -4.73
N LYS A 111 1.84 -10.19 -5.21
CA LYS A 111 2.79 -9.12 -5.46
C LYS A 111 2.34 -7.82 -4.79
N LYS A 112 3.31 -6.96 -4.51
CA LYS A 112 3.02 -5.59 -4.10
C LYS A 112 2.18 -4.89 -5.17
N GLY A 113 1.09 -4.27 -4.76
CA GLY A 113 0.14 -3.59 -5.64
C GLY A 113 -1.03 -4.45 -6.12
N ASP A 114 -1.08 -5.74 -5.78
CA ASP A 114 -2.25 -6.57 -6.05
C ASP A 114 -3.48 -6.00 -5.35
N ARG A 115 -4.63 -6.10 -6.01
CA ARG A 115 -5.91 -5.64 -5.47
C ARG A 115 -6.40 -6.63 -4.43
N VAL A 116 -6.96 -6.11 -3.36
CA VAL A 116 -7.47 -6.90 -2.25
C VAL A 116 -8.88 -6.43 -1.93
N LYS A 117 -9.82 -7.36 -1.77
CA LYS A 117 -11.10 -7.10 -1.13
C LYS A 117 -11.00 -7.46 0.34
N LEU A 118 -11.31 -6.50 1.20
CA LEU A 118 -11.36 -6.69 2.65
C LEU A 118 -12.81 -6.79 3.10
N ASN A 119 -13.16 -7.90 3.72
CA ASN A 119 -14.49 -8.14 4.26
C ASN A 119 -14.42 -8.03 5.77
N PHE A 120 -14.95 -6.94 6.33
CA PHE A 120 -14.98 -6.71 7.76
C PHE A 120 -16.21 -7.39 8.35
N THR A 121 -15.99 -8.37 9.24
CA THR A 121 -17.06 -9.08 9.96
C THR A 121 -16.96 -8.73 11.45
N PRO A 122 -17.39 -7.54 11.86
CA PRO A 122 -17.33 -7.12 13.25
C PRO A 122 -18.22 -8.03 14.11
N HIS A 123 -17.72 -8.47 15.26
CA HIS A 123 -18.47 -9.29 16.23
C HIS A 123 -19.65 -8.54 16.91
N SER A 124 -19.94 -7.30 16.50
CA SER A 124 -21.00 -6.46 17.05
C SER A 124 -22.09 -6.27 16.01
N SER A 125 -23.33 -6.67 16.35
CA SER A 125 -24.52 -6.56 15.49
C SER A 125 -24.90 -5.13 15.11
N TYR A 126 -24.21 -4.12 15.63
CA TYR A 126 -24.45 -2.69 15.35
C TYR A 126 -23.56 -2.13 14.23
N ILE A 127 -22.62 -2.91 13.70
CA ILE A 127 -21.73 -2.46 12.62
C ILE A 127 -22.07 -3.29 11.38
N PRO A 128 -22.48 -2.65 10.26
CA PRO A 128 -22.77 -3.39 9.04
C PRO A 128 -21.51 -4.08 8.53
N GLU A 129 -21.68 -5.26 7.94
CA GLU A 129 -20.66 -5.86 7.09
C GLU A 129 -20.25 -4.82 6.03
N SER A 130 -18.94 -4.65 5.87
CA SER A 130 -18.38 -3.71 4.92
C SER A 130 -17.34 -4.41 4.08
N GLU A 131 -17.50 -4.29 2.77
CA GLU A 131 -16.48 -4.64 1.80
C GLU A 131 -15.70 -3.37 1.45
N LEU A 132 -14.38 -3.42 1.59
CA LEU A 132 -13.49 -2.32 1.27
C LEU A 132 -12.41 -2.77 0.30
N ASP A 133 -12.11 -1.90 -0.65
CA ASP A 133 -10.98 -2.10 -1.56
C ASP A 133 -9.67 -1.74 -0.85
N GLY A 134 -8.68 -2.61 -1.00
CA GLY A 134 -7.33 -2.45 -0.51
C GLY A 134 -6.30 -2.82 -1.57
N VAL A 135 -5.04 -2.56 -1.24
CA VAL A 135 -3.88 -2.91 -2.06
C VAL A 135 -2.80 -3.54 -1.20
N VAL A 136 -2.14 -4.57 -1.73
CA VAL A 136 -0.98 -5.17 -1.05
C VAL A 136 0.13 -4.13 -0.97
N GLU A 137 0.46 -3.70 0.24
CA GLU A 137 1.51 -2.71 0.50
C GLU A 137 2.88 -3.38 0.56
N SER A 138 2.98 -4.48 1.28
CA SER A 138 4.23 -5.21 1.46
C SER A 138 4.00 -6.64 1.93
N ILE A 139 4.94 -7.51 1.57
CA ILE A 139 5.03 -8.89 2.06
C ILE A 139 6.38 -8.98 2.78
N ASN A 140 6.38 -9.41 4.03
CA ASN A 140 7.63 -9.63 4.77
C ASN A 140 8.32 -10.86 4.19
N PRO A 141 9.56 -10.76 3.68
CA PRO A 141 10.27 -11.89 3.10
C PRO A 141 10.73 -12.92 4.15
N ARG A 142 10.68 -12.57 5.44
CA ARG A 142 11.01 -13.48 6.54
C ARG A 142 9.74 -14.17 7.03
N PRO A 143 9.72 -15.51 7.13
CA PRO A 143 8.59 -16.23 7.70
C PRO A 143 8.41 -15.90 9.18
N LEU A 144 7.17 -15.98 9.66
CA LEU A 144 6.77 -15.67 11.04
C LEU A 144 7.38 -16.65 12.05
N ASP A 145 7.39 -17.94 11.70
CA ASP A 145 7.87 -19.02 12.55
C ASP A 145 9.17 -19.59 11.95
N GLU A 146 10.26 -19.59 12.73
CA GLU A 146 11.46 -20.40 12.44
C GLU A 146 11.28 -21.86 12.92
N ASP A 147 10.15 -22.17 13.55
CA ASP A 147 9.88 -23.46 14.17
C ASP A 147 9.31 -24.43 13.12
N LEU A 148 10.22 -25.23 12.54
CA LEU A 148 10.01 -26.24 11.49
C LEU A 148 9.06 -27.39 11.87
N SER A 149 8.37 -27.32 13.02
CA SER A 149 7.41 -28.35 13.46
C SER A 149 6.12 -28.35 12.63
N GLN A 150 5.74 -27.19 12.10
CA GLN A 150 4.68 -27.03 11.10
C GLN A 150 5.38 -27.03 9.74
N ASN A 151 5.17 -28.06 8.92
CA ASN A 151 5.83 -28.22 7.61
C ASN A 151 5.34 -27.22 6.54
N ILE A 152 4.87 -26.04 6.94
CA ILE A 152 4.33 -24.97 6.09
C ILE A 152 4.79 -23.63 6.67
N SER A 153 5.55 -22.87 5.88
CA SER A 153 5.99 -21.53 6.27
C SER A 153 4.86 -20.50 6.08
N TRP A 154 4.72 -19.58 7.03
CA TRP A 154 3.77 -18.45 6.96
C TRP A 154 4.50 -17.11 6.91
N PHE A 155 4.03 -16.21 6.06
CA PHE A 155 4.61 -14.88 5.86
C PHE A 155 3.62 -13.79 6.26
N ASN A 156 4.11 -12.69 6.83
CA ASN A 156 3.26 -11.55 7.16
C ASN A 156 3.01 -10.68 5.92
N ILE A 157 1.76 -10.38 5.62
CA ILE A 157 1.34 -9.47 4.55
C ILE A 157 0.64 -8.25 5.12
N LYS A 158 0.94 -7.08 4.57
CA LYS A 158 0.31 -5.81 4.89
C LYS A 158 -0.52 -5.34 3.71
N VAL A 159 -1.79 -5.07 3.96
CA VAL A 159 -2.73 -4.51 2.98
C VAL A 159 -3.11 -3.12 3.44
N ARG A 160 -2.90 -2.15 2.57
CA ARG A 160 -3.31 -0.77 2.80
C ARG A 160 -4.74 -0.58 2.30
N PHE A 161 -5.57 0.05 3.11
CA PHE A 161 -6.92 0.46 2.77
C PHE A 161 -7.22 1.80 3.44
N HIS A 162 -8.35 2.42 3.08
CA HIS A 162 -8.77 3.68 3.69
C HIS A 162 -10.24 3.58 4.07
N ASP A 163 -10.53 3.81 5.35
CA ASP A 163 -11.87 3.95 5.88
C ASP A 163 -11.82 4.71 7.22
N GLU A 164 -12.82 5.54 7.48
CA GLU A 164 -12.88 6.39 8.69
C GLU A 164 -13.66 5.74 9.85
N ASN A 165 -14.46 4.70 9.56
CA ASN A 165 -15.38 4.06 10.50
C ASN A 165 -14.80 2.81 11.14
N ILE A 166 -13.89 2.12 10.44
CA ILE A 166 -13.21 0.93 10.93
C ILE A 166 -12.26 1.31 12.07
N LYS A 167 -12.50 0.72 13.23
CA LYS A 167 -11.65 0.88 14.41
C LYS A 167 -10.47 -0.09 14.34
N ARG A 168 -9.34 0.32 14.91
CA ARG A 168 -8.18 -0.56 15.13
C ARG A 168 -8.60 -1.80 15.93
N GLY A 169 -8.10 -2.97 15.53
CA GLY A 169 -8.43 -4.25 16.17
C GLY A 169 -9.71 -4.93 15.64
N THR A 170 -10.40 -4.34 14.66
CA THR A 170 -11.52 -5.02 13.98
C THR A 170 -11.01 -6.21 13.16
N HIS A 171 -11.68 -7.35 13.27
CA HIS A 171 -11.37 -8.54 12.46
C HIS A 171 -11.92 -8.40 11.04
N ALA A 172 -11.16 -8.89 10.06
CA ALA A 172 -11.57 -8.95 8.66
C ALA A 172 -10.92 -10.15 7.96
N THR A 173 -11.50 -10.55 6.84
CA THR A 173 -10.88 -11.47 5.87
C THR A 173 -10.43 -10.70 4.63
N ALA A 174 -9.43 -11.23 3.93
CA ALA A 174 -8.86 -10.60 2.74
C ALA A 174 -8.85 -11.58 1.57
N GLU A 175 -9.40 -11.14 0.44
CA GLU A 175 -9.37 -11.86 -0.83
C GLU A 175 -8.46 -11.11 -1.80
N ILE A 176 -7.36 -11.74 -2.21
CA ILE A 176 -6.33 -11.11 -3.04
C ILE A 176 -6.52 -11.55 -4.50
N GLU A 177 -6.69 -10.57 -5.39
CA GLU A 177 -6.78 -10.80 -6.83
C GLU A 177 -5.37 -10.98 -7.43
N VAL A 178 -4.87 -12.23 -7.46
CA VAL A 178 -3.51 -12.56 -7.96
C VAL A 178 -3.38 -12.51 -9.48
N ILE A 179 -4.46 -12.80 -10.22
CA ILE A 179 -4.47 -12.81 -11.68
C ILE A 179 -5.78 -12.21 -12.15
N ARG A 180 -5.68 -11.23 -13.06
CA ARG A 180 -6.84 -10.65 -13.73
C ARG A 180 -6.62 -10.66 -15.24
N LYS A 181 -7.52 -11.33 -15.95
CA LYS A 181 -7.57 -11.32 -17.41
C LYS A 181 -8.91 -10.71 -17.84
N LYS A 182 -8.84 -9.63 -18.63
CA LYS A 182 -10.03 -9.05 -19.26
C LYS A 182 -10.35 -9.81 -20.54
N ASP A 183 -11.63 -9.85 -20.89
CA ASP A 183 -12.12 -10.44 -22.15
C ASP A 183 -11.76 -11.93 -22.32
N ALA A 184 -11.84 -12.69 -21.22
CA ALA A 184 -11.64 -14.14 -21.23
C ALA A 184 -12.98 -14.87 -21.50
N LEU A 185 -12.96 -15.83 -22.44
CA LEU A 185 -14.10 -16.72 -22.68
C LEU A 185 -14.14 -17.74 -21.53
N CYS A 186 -15.10 -17.59 -20.62
CA CYS A 186 -15.22 -18.43 -19.44
C CYS A 186 -16.47 -19.29 -19.49
N ILE A 187 -16.36 -20.52 -18.99
CA ILE A 187 -17.52 -21.38 -18.70
C ILE A 187 -17.47 -21.82 -17.24
N PRO A 188 -18.60 -22.23 -16.64
CA PRO A 188 -18.62 -22.81 -15.31
C PRO A 188 -17.68 -24.01 -15.23
N ILE A 189 -16.94 -24.15 -14.14
CA ILE A 189 -15.94 -25.22 -14.00
C ILE A 189 -16.58 -26.62 -14.07
N GLU A 190 -17.85 -26.73 -13.67
CA GLU A 190 -18.65 -27.95 -13.72
C GLU A 190 -18.96 -28.42 -15.16
N ALA A 191 -18.87 -27.52 -16.14
CA ALA A 191 -19.06 -27.85 -17.56
C ALA A 191 -17.90 -28.66 -18.14
N VAL A 192 -16.73 -28.62 -17.50
CA VAL A 192 -15.51 -29.23 -18.01
C VAL A 192 -15.35 -30.66 -17.48
N ARG A 193 -15.19 -31.60 -18.40
CA ARG A 193 -14.86 -33.00 -18.11
C ARG A 193 -13.41 -33.30 -18.46
N LYS A 194 -12.72 -33.97 -17.55
CA LYS A 194 -11.37 -34.48 -17.79
C LYS A 194 -11.46 -35.97 -18.13
N GLU A 195 -10.99 -36.33 -19.31
CA GLU A 195 -10.85 -37.73 -19.74
C GLU A 195 -9.41 -37.98 -20.16
N GLY A 196 -8.68 -38.77 -19.37
CA GLY A 196 -7.24 -38.91 -19.51
C GLY A 196 -6.52 -37.55 -19.33
N ASP A 197 -5.69 -37.19 -20.31
CA ASP A 197 -4.94 -35.93 -20.32
C ASP A 197 -5.65 -34.79 -21.06
N LYS A 198 -6.89 -35.02 -21.53
CA LYS A 198 -7.65 -34.07 -22.34
C LYS A 198 -8.88 -33.56 -21.61
N TYR A 199 -9.29 -32.35 -21.97
CA TYR A 199 -10.46 -31.68 -21.42
C TYR A 199 -11.54 -31.55 -22.48
N PHE A 200 -12.78 -31.82 -22.10
CA PHE A 200 -13.94 -31.84 -22.99
C PHE A 200 -15.11 -31.08 -22.41
N VAL A 201 -15.91 -30.50 -23.29
CA VAL A 201 -17.19 -29.84 -23.00
C VAL A 201 -18.27 -30.38 -23.93
N TYR A 202 -19.52 -30.28 -23.51
CA TYR A 202 -20.66 -30.69 -24.33
C TYR A 202 -21.42 -29.46 -24.80
N VAL A 203 -21.40 -29.22 -26.12
CA VAL A 203 -22.04 -28.06 -26.75
C VAL A 203 -23.38 -28.48 -27.32
N LYS A 204 -24.42 -27.72 -27.02
CA LYS A 204 -25.77 -28.00 -27.54
C LYS A 204 -25.82 -27.69 -29.04
N LYS A 205 -26.16 -28.68 -29.87
CA LYS A 205 -26.50 -28.45 -31.27
C LYS A 205 -28.02 -28.45 -31.41
N PHE A 206 -28.61 -27.31 -31.73
CA PHE A 206 -30.02 -27.25 -32.11
C PHE A 206 -30.21 -27.97 -33.45
N ASN A 207 -30.83 -29.15 -33.41
CA ASN A 207 -31.56 -29.66 -34.56
C ASN A 207 -32.79 -30.43 -34.06
N ASN A 208 -33.94 -29.75 -34.05
CA ASN A 208 -35.23 -30.33 -33.66
C ASN A 208 -35.60 -31.57 -34.50
N GLU A 209 -35.03 -31.73 -35.70
CA GLU A 209 -35.25 -32.90 -36.56
C GLU A 209 -34.36 -34.11 -36.20
N SER A 210 -33.24 -33.92 -35.48
CA SER A 210 -32.30 -34.99 -35.12
C SER A 210 -32.64 -35.67 -33.79
N LEU A 211 -33.34 -34.98 -32.87
CA LEU A 211 -33.76 -35.52 -31.58
C LEU A 211 -34.75 -36.70 -31.71
N ASN A 212 -35.56 -36.73 -32.77
CA ASN A 212 -36.51 -37.83 -33.00
C ASN A 212 -35.85 -39.06 -33.64
N LYS A 213 -34.75 -38.90 -34.40
CA LYS A 213 -34.01 -40.04 -34.99
C LYS A 213 -33.02 -40.70 -34.03
N ILE A 214 -32.43 -39.95 -33.10
CA ILE A 214 -31.44 -40.49 -32.14
C ILE A 214 -32.12 -41.35 -31.04
N LYS A 215 -33.43 -41.21 -30.83
CA LYS A 215 -34.20 -42.07 -29.90
C LYS A 215 -34.45 -43.49 -30.44
N GLU A 216 -34.37 -43.71 -31.76
CA GLU A 216 -34.68 -44.99 -32.39
C GLU A 216 -33.43 -45.86 -32.64
N ASP A 217 -32.27 -45.27 -32.95
CA ASP A 217 -31.06 -46.02 -33.30
C ASP A 217 -29.87 -45.67 -32.37
N GLY A 218 -29.77 -46.39 -31.24
CA GLY A 218 -28.50 -46.86 -30.63
C GLY A 218 -27.38 -45.91 -30.17
N GLU A 219 -27.05 -46.05 -28.87
CA GLU A 219 -25.74 -45.86 -28.21
C GLU A 219 -25.12 -44.46 -28.08
N ILE A 220 -25.56 -43.73 -27.04
CA ILE A 220 -24.65 -42.87 -26.26
C ILE A 220 -24.81 -43.28 -24.80
N SER A 221 -23.88 -44.10 -24.29
CA SER A 221 -23.80 -44.46 -22.87
C SER A 221 -23.06 -43.36 -22.12
N ASP A 222 -23.71 -42.77 -21.12
CA ASP A 222 -23.02 -42.09 -20.04
C ASP A 222 -22.30 -43.11 -19.12
N GLU A 223 -21.53 -42.62 -18.14
CA GLU A 223 -20.87 -43.45 -17.12
C GLU A 223 -21.86 -44.33 -16.30
N LEU A 224 -23.17 -44.10 -16.46
CA LEU A 224 -24.27 -44.85 -15.83
C LEU A 224 -24.95 -45.85 -16.76
N GLY A 225 -24.57 -45.92 -18.05
CA GLY A 225 -25.12 -46.89 -19.00
C GLY A 225 -26.62 -46.73 -19.29
N THR A 226 -27.17 -45.53 -19.11
CA THR A 226 -28.63 -45.30 -19.28
C THR A 226 -28.97 -44.69 -20.64
N LYS A 227 -30.15 -45.05 -21.19
CA LYS A 227 -30.67 -44.55 -22.48
C LYS A 227 -31.17 -43.09 -22.43
N GLU A 228 -31.02 -42.42 -21.30
CA GLU A 228 -31.50 -41.05 -21.05
C GLU A 228 -30.34 -40.13 -20.63
N SER A 229 -29.23 -40.18 -21.37
CA SER A 229 -28.11 -39.27 -21.10
C SER A 229 -28.54 -37.82 -21.30
N TYR A 230 -28.27 -36.96 -20.32
CA TYR A 230 -28.54 -35.52 -20.39
C TYR A 230 -27.76 -34.80 -21.50
N TYR A 231 -26.74 -35.46 -22.07
CA TYR A 231 -25.97 -34.96 -23.21
C TYR A 231 -26.54 -35.39 -24.57
N VAL A 232 -27.70 -36.04 -24.63
CA VAL A 232 -28.33 -36.42 -25.92
C VAL A 232 -28.52 -35.18 -26.80
N GLY A 233 -27.99 -35.24 -28.02
CA GLY A 233 -28.01 -34.12 -28.98
C GLY A 233 -26.89 -33.08 -28.77
N CYS A 234 -25.97 -33.30 -27.83
CA CYS A 234 -24.79 -32.45 -27.65
C CYS A 234 -23.61 -32.96 -28.48
N GLU A 235 -22.79 -32.02 -28.97
CA GLU A 235 -21.48 -32.32 -29.53
C GLU A 235 -20.43 -32.28 -28.41
N LYS A 236 -19.76 -33.41 -28.20
CA LYS A 236 -18.56 -33.46 -27.35
C LYS A 236 -17.40 -32.79 -28.08
N ARG A 237 -16.78 -31.81 -27.44
CA ARG A 237 -15.69 -31.04 -28.03
C ARG A 237 -14.50 -30.92 -27.09
N GLU A 238 -13.32 -31.20 -27.62
CA GLU A 238 -12.05 -31.00 -26.91
C GLU A 238 -11.78 -29.48 -26.75
N VAL A 239 -11.35 -29.09 -25.55
CA VAL A 239 -11.02 -27.70 -25.22
C VAL A 239 -9.65 -27.60 -24.59
N LYS A 240 -8.98 -26.45 -24.78
CA LYS A 240 -7.79 -26.09 -23.99
C LYS A 240 -8.17 -25.07 -22.94
N LEU A 241 -7.79 -25.36 -21.70
CA LEU A 241 -8.10 -24.52 -20.55
C LEU A 241 -7.00 -23.49 -20.29
N GLY A 242 -7.41 -22.32 -19.81
CA GLY A 242 -6.54 -21.26 -19.33
C GLY A 242 -6.61 -21.14 -17.81
N ILE A 243 -6.66 -19.90 -17.33
CA ILE A 243 -6.76 -19.60 -15.90
C ILE A 243 -8.14 -20.04 -15.37
N SER A 244 -8.19 -20.57 -14.15
CA SER A 244 -9.43 -20.96 -13.48
C SER A 244 -9.50 -20.37 -12.07
N ASN A 245 -10.72 -20.15 -11.59
CA ASN A 245 -11.04 -19.91 -10.18
C ASN A 245 -12.05 -20.96 -9.69
N GLU A 246 -12.62 -20.76 -8.51
CA GLU A 246 -13.56 -21.72 -7.90
C GLU A 246 -14.88 -21.90 -8.69
N HIS A 247 -15.24 -20.95 -9.56
CA HIS A 247 -16.51 -20.95 -10.27
C HIS A 247 -16.38 -21.13 -11.78
N TYR A 248 -15.29 -20.61 -12.36
CA TYR A 248 -15.14 -20.47 -13.79
C TYR A 248 -13.75 -20.90 -14.25
N VAL A 249 -13.70 -21.40 -15.48
CA VAL A 249 -12.46 -21.71 -16.20
C VAL A 249 -12.44 -21.02 -17.55
N GLU A 250 -11.30 -20.41 -17.86
CA GLU A 250 -11.04 -19.83 -19.16
C GLU A 250 -10.85 -20.91 -20.23
N ILE A 251 -11.41 -20.68 -21.41
CA ILE A 251 -11.27 -21.51 -22.59
C ILE A 251 -10.39 -20.78 -23.62
N LEU A 252 -9.22 -21.35 -23.90
CA LEU A 252 -8.26 -20.82 -24.86
C LEU A 252 -8.55 -21.29 -26.29
N GLU A 253 -8.99 -22.53 -26.44
CA GLU A 253 -9.34 -23.15 -27.73
C GLU A 253 -10.50 -24.12 -27.56
N GLY A 254 -11.28 -24.30 -28.64
CA GLY A 254 -12.36 -25.29 -28.72
C GLY A 254 -13.77 -24.70 -28.61
N LEU A 255 -13.95 -23.53 -28.01
CA LEU A 255 -15.26 -22.84 -27.96
C LEU A 255 -15.21 -21.45 -28.59
N LYS A 256 -16.38 -20.98 -29.02
CA LYS A 256 -16.61 -19.60 -29.46
C LYS A 256 -17.65 -18.93 -28.57
N GLU A 257 -17.56 -17.61 -28.49
CA GLU A 257 -18.57 -16.80 -27.81
C GLU A 257 -19.97 -17.03 -28.43
N GLY A 258 -20.97 -17.20 -27.57
CA GLY A 258 -22.36 -17.47 -27.97
C GLY A 258 -22.75 -18.95 -28.07
N GLU A 259 -21.81 -19.88 -27.93
CA GLU A 259 -22.14 -21.32 -27.88
C GLU A 259 -22.70 -21.73 -26.50
N GLU A 260 -23.78 -22.52 -26.48
CA GLU A 260 -24.39 -23.03 -25.24
C GLU A 260 -23.70 -24.34 -24.80
N VAL A 261 -23.05 -24.31 -23.63
CA VAL A 261 -22.49 -25.52 -22.99
C VAL A 261 -23.49 -26.13 -22.00
N VAL A 262 -23.58 -27.46 -21.98
CA VAL A 262 -24.50 -28.19 -21.11
C VAL A 262 -23.81 -28.54 -19.80
N LEU A 263 -24.42 -28.14 -18.69
CA LEU A 263 -23.98 -28.49 -17.34
C LEU A 263 -24.50 -29.87 -16.92
N PRO A 264 -23.73 -30.62 -16.11
CA PRO A 264 -24.23 -31.84 -15.52
C PRO A 264 -25.37 -31.57 -14.54
N GLN A 265 -26.39 -32.44 -14.55
CA GLN A 265 -27.45 -32.40 -13.57
C GLN A 265 -26.92 -32.85 -12.21
N ALA A 266 -27.05 -32.01 -11.18
CA ALA A 266 -26.74 -32.39 -9.82
C ALA A 266 -27.76 -33.42 -9.33
N TYR A 267 -27.32 -34.65 -9.04
CA TYR A 267 -28.17 -35.59 -8.33
C TYR A 267 -28.27 -35.17 -6.87
N LYS A 268 -29.50 -34.97 -6.39
CA LYS A 268 -29.77 -34.85 -4.96
C LYS A 268 -29.62 -36.24 -4.35
N THR A 269 -28.44 -36.55 -3.81
CA THR A 269 -28.32 -37.71 -2.92
C THR A 269 -28.98 -37.31 -1.60
N THR A 270 -30.27 -37.63 -1.46
CA THR A 270 -30.95 -37.53 -0.17
C THR A 270 -30.33 -38.58 0.75
N HIS A 271 -29.48 -38.16 1.69
CA HIS A 271 -29.08 -38.98 2.83
C HIS A 271 -30.09 -38.83 3.97
#